data_AF-A0A3B3YUW1-F1
#
_entry.id   AF-A0A3B3YUW1-F1
#
_cell.length_a   1.000
_cell.length_b   1.000
_cell.length_c   1.000
_cell.angle_alpha   90.00
_cell.angle_beta   90.00
_cell.angle_gamma   90.00
#
_symmetry.space_group_name_H-M   'P 1'
#
loop_
_entity.id
_entity.type
_entity.pdbx_description
1 polymer ?
#
loop_
_entity_poly.entity_id
_entity_poly.type
_entity_poly.pdbx_seq_one_letter_code
_entity_poly.pdbx_strand_id
1 'polypeptide(L)'
;VPFINYLLALQKSQLLSDDLVNGVEIRCEEKGSCPSGCHLSGEQSSPIPVLLEVSRVVPLYSLIQDNITKEAFKSATMSSYWCAGKGDVIDNWCRCDLSAFSKDGLPNCSPLRQPILRLAPNLEPSSTTVALEWMDVEPLIGCKVSDYIIQHKRVEDPSEAEIYTGEVLSLMDDVFSGLSSSCVVAGKRTGDHPQSVVYSVVFKCLEPDSLYRFTLAAVDNRGSHTESSFVSVRTSCPVVDDSRAEEIADRVYNLYNGYTSGKEQQMAYNMLMEIAPPLLYRVQHHYNSHYEKFGDFVWRSEDELGPRKANLILRRVETISLYCRSLLRSTHIQSRTDTMAYIYCRSEEGGLPSICIVYIIIILFRIIRIIAF
;
A
#
# COMPACT_ATOMS: atom_id res chain seq x y z
N VAL A 1 10.09 22.93 26.18
CA VAL A 1 10.44 23.21 24.78
C VAL A 1 9.45 22.46 23.90
N PRO A 2 8.77 23.11 22.93
CA PRO A 2 7.92 22.41 21.96
C PRO A 2 8.70 21.33 21.23
N PHE A 3 8.08 20.19 20.93
CA PHE A 3 8.77 19.05 20.32
C PHE A 3 9.43 19.41 18.97
N ILE A 4 8.75 20.19 18.13
CA ILE A 4 9.29 20.70 16.87
C ILE A 4 10.58 21.53 17.08
N ASN A 5 10.63 22.37 18.12
CA ASN A 5 11.80 23.19 18.42
C ASN A 5 12.96 22.34 18.94
N TYR A 6 12.67 21.25 19.67
CA TYR A 6 13.68 20.28 20.08
C TYR A 6 14.28 19.53 18.88
N LEU A 7 13.45 19.05 17.95
CA LEU A 7 13.92 18.40 16.73
C LEU A 7 14.74 19.34 15.83
N LEU A 8 14.27 20.58 15.66
CA LEU A 8 15.02 21.60 14.92
C LEU A 8 16.39 21.88 15.55
N ALA A 9 16.47 21.91 16.89
CA ALA A 9 17.74 22.09 17.58
C ALA A 9 18.68 20.90 17.33
N LEU A 10 18.16 19.66 17.39
CA LEU A 10 18.93 18.45 17.09
C LEU A 10 19.44 18.42 15.64
N GLN A 11 18.60 18.78 14.66
CA GLN A 11 19.00 18.88 13.26
C GLN A 11 20.06 19.96 13.03
N LYS A 12 19.96 21.10 13.70
CA LYS A 12 20.99 22.16 13.62
C LYS A 12 22.31 21.73 14.25
N SER A 13 22.28 20.93 15.31
CA SER A 13 23.48 20.35 15.93
C SER A 13 24.04 19.13 15.18
N GLN A 14 23.33 18.59 14.19
CA GLN A 14 23.72 17.42 13.41
C GLN A 14 25.01 17.62 12.60
N LEU A 15 25.48 18.87 12.45
CA LEU A 15 26.84 19.16 11.98
C LEU A 15 27.94 18.54 12.89
N LEU A 16 27.60 17.99 14.06
CA LEU A 16 28.55 17.49 15.07
C LEU A 16 28.36 16.01 15.47
N SER A 17 27.29 15.31 15.05
CA SER A 17 27.07 13.89 15.38
C SER A 17 26.09 13.20 14.42
N ASP A 18 26.46 12.02 13.92
CA ASP A 18 25.69 11.28 12.91
C ASP A 18 24.53 10.43 13.47
N ASP A 19 23.55 10.22 12.59
CA ASP A 19 22.50 9.18 12.54
C ASP A 19 21.15 9.32 13.26
N LEU A 20 21.00 9.95 14.44
CA LEU A 20 19.71 9.79 15.18
C LEU A 20 18.50 10.50 14.54
N VAL A 21 18.70 11.65 13.90
CA VAL A 21 17.62 12.44 13.26
C VAL A 21 17.73 12.46 11.73
N ASN A 22 18.50 11.50 11.17
CA ASN A 22 18.67 11.37 9.74
C ASN A 22 17.33 10.99 9.08
N GLY A 23 16.95 11.71 8.01
CA GLY A 23 15.68 11.52 7.31
C GLY A 23 14.46 12.24 7.89
N VAL A 24 14.59 12.98 9.01
CA VAL A 24 13.51 13.86 9.48
C VAL A 24 13.48 15.13 8.62
N GLU A 25 12.31 15.52 8.13
CA GLU A 25 12.12 16.77 7.38
C GLU A 25 10.97 17.58 8.00
N ILE A 26 11.20 18.86 8.26
CA ILE A 26 10.20 19.77 8.84
C ILE A 26 9.80 20.78 7.77
N ARG A 27 8.53 20.75 7.36
CA ARG A 27 7.93 21.69 6.42
C ARG A 27 6.87 22.51 7.13
N CYS A 28 7.04 23.83 7.13
CA CYS A 28 6.10 24.77 7.74
C CYS A 28 5.41 25.59 6.65
N GLU A 29 4.09 25.69 6.74
CA GLU A 29 3.28 26.61 5.93
C GLU A 29 2.59 27.59 6.88
N GLU A 30 2.67 28.88 6.56
CA GLU A 30 2.12 29.95 7.39
C GLU A 30 0.98 30.66 6.65
N LYS A 31 -0.16 30.84 7.33
CA LYS A 31 -1.31 31.61 6.84
C LYS A 31 -1.47 32.87 7.70
N GLY A 32 -0.85 33.95 7.25
CA GLY A 32 -0.73 35.20 8.01
C GLY A 32 0.45 35.17 8.99
N SER A 33 1.19 36.27 9.12
CA SER A 33 2.44 36.31 9.89
C SER A 33 2.23 36.21 11.40
N CYS A 34 3.13 35.53 12.12
CA CYS A 34 3.14 35.48 13.59
C CYS A 34 3.37 36.88 14.19
N PRO A 35 2.51 37.34 15.12
CA PRO A 35 2.69 38.62 15.80
C PRO A 35 3.85 38.57 16.79
N SER A 36 4.41 39.73 17.15
CA SER A 36 5.49 39.86 18.14
C SER A 36 5.19 39.33 19.56
N GLY A 37 3.92 38.99 19.87
CA GLY A 37 3.55 38.30 21.12
C GLY A 37 3.57 36.77 21.04
N CYS A 38 3.84 36.19 19.88
CA CYS A 38 3.84 34.75 19.63
C CYS A 38 5.28 34.21 19.76
N HIS A 39 5.62 33.69 20.93
CA HIS A 39 6.96 33.14 21.27
C HIS A 39 7.36 31.87 20.47
N LEU A 40 6.60 31.49 19.44
CA LEU A 40 6.78 30.27 18.66
C LEU A 40 7.30 30.52 17.24
N SER A 41 7.26 31.76 16.73
CA SER A 41 7.84 32.14 15.42
C SER A 41 8.41 33.57 15.46
N GLY A 42 9.34 33.90 14.56
CA GLY A 42 10.02 35.20 14.53
C GLY A 42 9.08 36.39 14.30
N GLU A 43 9.40 37.52 14.94
CA GLU A 43 8.45 38.60 15.23
C GLU A 43 8.26 39.61 14.08
N GLN A 44 6.99 39.91 13.75
CA GLN A 44 6.59 41.16 13.08
C GLN A 44 5.63 41.94 13.98
N SER A 45 5.79 43.26 14.09
CA SER A 45 4.86 44.10 14.83
C SER A 45 3.53 44.23 14.08
N SER A 46 2.44 43.78 14.71
CA SER A 46 1.04 43.90 14.23
C SER A 46 0.78 43.43 12.79
N PRO A 47 0.82 42.11 12.51
CA PRO A 47 0.51 41.57 11.19
C PRO A 47 -0.99 41.70 10.83
N ILE A 48 -1.27 41.84 9.53
CA ILE A 48 -2.65 41.92 9.01
C ILE A 48 -3.30 40.53 9.10
N PRO A 49 -4.49 40.40 9.72
CA PRO A 49 -5.20 39.11 9.79
C PRO A 49 -5.54 38.56 8.40
N VAL A 50 -5.37 37.26 8.22
CA VAL A 50 -5.71 36.54 6.99
C VAL A 50 -6.92 35.64 7.24
N LEU A 51 -7.76 35.45 6.22
CA LEU A 51 -8.88 34.51 6.29
C LEU A 51 -8.35 33.08 6.50
N LEU A 52 -8.68 32.49 7.64
CA LEU A 52 -8.29 31.11 7.98
C LEU A 52 -9.40 30.11 7.67
N GLU A 53 -10.63 30.43 8.08
CA GLU A 53 -11.78 29.53 8.00
C GLU A 53 -13.05 30.29 7.64
N VAL A 54 -13.89 29.67 6.80
CA VAL A 54 -15.25 30.13 6.51
C VAL A 54 -16.22 29.27 7.31
N SER A 55 -16.68 29.79 8.45
CA SER A 55 -17.54 29.04 9.38
C SER A 55 -19.00 28.94 8.93
N ARG A 56 -19.46 29.88 8.09
CA ARG A 56 -20.84 29.92 7.58
C ARG A 56 -20.87 30.46 6.16
N VAL A 57 -21.69 29.82 5.32
CA VAL A 57 -21.99 30.28 3.97
C VAL A 57 -23.50 30.44 3.83
N VAL A 58 -23.91 31.52 3.16
CA VAL A 58 -25.32 31.79 2.83
C VAL A 58 -25.44 31.89 1.32
N PRO A 59 -26.32 31.11 0.66
CA PRO A 59 -26.46 31.15 -0.79
C PRO A 59 -26.96 32.50 -1.30
N LEU A 60 -26.39 32.99 -2.40
CA LEU A 60 -26.71 34.34 -2.92
C LEU A 60 -28.18 34.52 -3.32
N TYR A 61 -28.87 33.47 -3.73
CA TYR A 61 -30.31 33.54 -4.02
C TYR A 61 -31.16 33.90 -2.80
N SER A 62 -30.63 33.84 -1.58
CA SER A 62 -31.35 34.32 -0.39
C SER A 62 -31.53 35.83 -0.39
N LEU A 63 -30.72 36.57 -1.16
CA LEU A 63 -30.78 38.02 -1.29
C LEU A 63 -31.82 38.47 -2.34
N ILE A 64 -32.36 37.53 -3.13
CA ILE A 64 -33.36 37.81 -4.16
C ILE A 64 -34.76 37.82 -3.52
N GLN A 65 -35.49 38.92 -3.69
CA GLN A 65 -36.83 39.11 -3.12
C GLN A 65 -37.94 38.48 -3.98
N ASP A 66 -37.79 38.49 -5.30
CA ASP A 66 -38.75 37.88 -6.22
C ASP A 66 -38.63 36.35 -6.23
N ASN A 67 -39.75 35.67 -5.99
CA ASN A 67 -39.77 34.22 -5.86
C ASN A 67 -39.43 33.50 -7.17
N ILE A 68 -39.84 34.04 -8.33
CA ILE A 68 -39.61 33.41 -9.63
C ILE A 68 -38.12 33.45 -9.96
N THR A 69 -37.51 34.63 -9.83
CA THR A 69 -36.09 34.85 -10.07
C THR A 69 -35.23 34.07 -9.07
N LYS A 70 -35.67 33.97 -7.81
CA LYS A 70 -34.99 33.18 -6.77
C LYS A 70 -34.91 31.70 -7.13
N GLU A 71 -36.02 31.09 -7.55
CA GLU A 71 -36.03 29.67 -7.94
C GLU A 71 -35.27 29.43 -9.26
N ALA A 72 -35.34 30.35 -10.23
CA ALA A 72 -34.52 30.28 -11.44
C ALA A 72 -33.01 30.37 -11.12
N PHE A 73 -32.61 31.25 -10.21
CA PHE A 73 -31.21 31.35 -9.79
C PHE A 73 -30.76 30.11 -9.02
N LYS A 74 -31.62 29.57 -8.14
CA LYS A 74 -31.34 28.36 -7.39
C LYS A 74 -31.12 27.16 -8.31
N SER A 75 -32.00 26.95 -9.29
CA SER A 75 -31.86 25.87 -10.29
C SER A 75 -30.58 26.03 -11.12
N ALA A 76 -30.27 27.24 -11.60
CA ALA A 76 -29.02 27.52 -12.31
C ALA A 76 -27.77 27.28 -11.43
N THR A 77 -27.82 27.64 -10.15
CA THR A 77 -26.73 27.38 -9.18
C THR A 77 -26.53 25.88 -8.99
N MET A 78 -27.61 25.12 -8.83
CA MET A 78 -27.57 23.66 -8.68
C MET A 78 -27.02 22.98 -9.95
N SER A 79 -27.46 23.42 -11.13
CA SER A 79 -26.93 22.96 -12.42
C SER A 79 -25.42 23.21 -12.53
N SER A 80 -24.97 24.42 -12.21
CA SER A 80 -23.55 24.78 -12.25
C SER A 80 -22.70 23.94 -11.30
N TYR A 81 -23.21 23.63 -10.12
CA TYR A 81 -22.44 22.94 -9.08
C TYR A 81 -22.42 21.41 -9.27
N TRP A 82 -23.57 20.79 -9.55
CA TRP A 82 -23.71 19.33 -9.61
C TRP A 82 -23.62 18.75 -11.03
N CYS A 83 -24.03 19.52 -12.03
CA CYS A 83 -24.16 19.07 -13.42
C CYS A 83 -23.26 19.88 -14.39
N ALA A 84 -22.23 20.54 -13.85
CA ALA A 84 -21.26 21.35 -14.60
C ALA A 84 -21.89 22.40 -15.55
N GLY A 85 -23.12 22.84 -15.26
CA GLY A 85 -23.87 23.79 -16.07
C GLY A 85 -24.40 23.23 -17.39
N LYS A 86 -24.43 21.90 -17.57
CA LYS A 86 -24.86 21.22 -18.81
C LYS A 86 -26.03 20.27 -18.59
N GLY A 87 -26.91 20.62 -17.67
CA GLY A 87 -28.09 19.82 -17.34
C GLY A 87 -28.76 20.30 -16.07
N ASP A 88 -29.98 19.83 -15.86
CA ASP A 88 -30.81 20.20 -14.72
C ASP A 88 -30.75 19.16 -13.62
N VAL A 89 -30.85 19.60 -12.36
CA VAL A 89 -30.98 18.69 -11.21
C VAL A 89 -32.45 18.30 -11.05
N ILE A 90 -32.73 17.01 -11.08
CA ILE A 90 -34.06 16.42 -10.80
C ILE A 90 -33.88 15.44 -9.65
N ASP A 91 -34.54 15.72 -8.53
CA ASP A 91 -34.35 15.02 -7.26
C ASP A 91 -32.87 14.95 -6.87
N ASN A 92 -32.25 13.77 -6.95
CA ASN A 92 -30.83 13.54 -6.62
C ASN A 92 -29.97 13.20 -7.85
N TRP A 93 -30.45 13.46 -9.07
CA TRP A 93 -29.73 13.14 -10.31
C TRP A 93 -29.65 14.32 -11.26
N CYS A 94 -28.65 14.30 -12.15
CA CYS A 94 -28.51 15.27 -13.22
C CYS A 94 -29.13 14.75 -14.50
N ARG A 95 -30.12 15.48 -15.04
CA ARG A 95 -30.61 15.30 -16.40
C ARG A 95 -29.73 16.11 -17.36
N CYS A 96 -28.81 15.42 -18.01
CA CYS A 96 -27.86 16.04 -18.93
C CYS A 96 -28.53 16.53 -20.23
N ASP A 97 -28.08 17.68 -20.72
CA ASP A 97 -28.40 18.16 -22.07
C ASP A 97 -27.73 17.28 -23.13
N LEU A 98 -28.27 17.30 -24.35
CA LEU A 98 -27.74 16.50 -25.49
C LEU A 98 -26.27 16.81 -25.81
N SER A 99 -25.78 18.01 -25.48
CA SER A 99 -24.39 18.43 -25.69
C SER A 99 -23.41 17.88 -24.65
N ALA A 100 -23.91 17.21 -23.61
CA ALA A 100 -23.12 16.76 -22.47
C ALA A 100 -22.85 15.25 -22.47
N PHE A 101 -23.08 14.57 -23.59
CA PHE A 101 -22.76 13.15 -23.75
C PHE A 101 -21.30 12.95 -24.16
N SER A 102 -20.69 11.87 -23.68
CA SER A 102 -19.33 11.47 -24.02
C SER A 102 -19.25 10.95 -25.46
N LYS A 103 -18.03 10.62 -25.92
CA LYS A 103 -17.81 9.98 -27.23
C LYS A 103 -18.53 8.64 -27.35
N ASP A 104 -18.74 7.97 -26.22
CA ASP A 104 -19.40 6.66 -26.14
C ASP A 104 -20.93 6.79 -25.99
N GLY A 105 -21.46 8.02 -26.02
CA GLY A 105 -22.90 8.27 -25.89
C GLY A 105 -23.41 8.13 -24.46
N LEU A 106 -22.54 8.22 -23.45
CA LEU A 106 -22.92 8.18 -22.04
C LEU A 106 -23.07 9.60 -21.45
N PRO A 107 -24.00 9.84 -20.52
CA PRO A 107 -24.16 11.17 -19.89
C PRO A 107 -22.91 11.57 -19.09
N ASN A 108 -22.35 12.76 -19.35
CA ASN A 108 -21.11 13.25 -18.72
C ASN A 108 -21.25 14.66 -18.10
N CYS A 109 -22.48 15.10 -17.79
CA CYS A 109 -22.70 16.40 -17.14
C CYS A 109 -22.36 16.38 -15.64
N SER A 110 -22.51 15.23 -14.96
CA SER A 110 -22.10 15.07 -13.57
C SER A 110 -20.72 14.42 -13.51
N PRO A 111 -19.69 15.10 -12.97
CA PRO A 111 -18.32 14.59 -13.02
C PRO A 111 -18.12 13.43 -12.05
N LEU A 112 -17.77 12.26 -12.59
CA LEU A 112 -17.33 11.12 -11.81
C LEU A 112 -15.86 11.32 -11.42
N ARG A 113 -15.59 11.54 -10.13
CA ARG A 113 -14.23 11.84 -9.64
C ARG A 113 -13.37 10.59 -9.60
N GLN A 114 -12.08 10.74 -9.91
CA GLN A 114 -11.11 9.65 -9.75
C GLN A 114 -11.01 9.21 -8.28
N PRO A 115 -11.19 7.92 -7.97
CA PRO A 115 -10.96 7.41 -6.63
C PRO A 115 -9.46 7.37 -6.34
N ILE A 116 -9.06 7.79 -5.13
CA ILE A 116 -7.64 7.83 -4.74
C ILE A 116 -7.32 6.57 -3.93
N LEU A 117 -6.68 5.60 -4.56
CA LEU A 117 -6.20 4.38 -3.93
C LEU A 117 -4.99 4.68 -3.02
N ARG A 118 -5.00 4.14 -1.80
CA ARG A 118 -3.91 4.31 -0.81
C ARG A 118 -3.65 3.00 -0.08
N LEU A 119 -2.46 2.87 0.49
CA LEU A 119 -2.20 1.82 1.49
C LEU A 119 -3.01 2.12 2.76
N ALA A 120 -3.53 1.07 3.39
CA ALA A 120 -4.23 1.19 4.66
C ALA A 120 -3.25 1.71 5.75
N PRO A 121 -3.52 2.84 6.40
CA PRO A 121 -2.57 3.45 7.35
C PRO A 121 -2.33 2.58 8.60
N ASN A 122 -3.32 1.75 8.95
CA ASN A 122 -3.27 0.89 10.13
C ASN A 122 -2.73 -0.52 9.85
N LEU A 123 -2.47 -0.86 8.58
CA LEU A 123 -1.99 -2.18 8.19
C LEU A 123 -0.76 -2.03 7.29
N GLU A 124 0.42 -2.18 7.89
CA GLU A 124 1.65 -2.19 7.10
C GLU A 124 1.68 -3.40 6.14
N PRO A 125 2.29 -3.27 4.95
CA PRO A 125 2.49 -4.40 4.05
C PRO A 125 3.43 -5.47 4.64
N SER A 126 3.02 -6.72 4.58
CA SER A 126 3.83 -7.87 4.99
C SER A 126 4.42 -8.60 3.77
N SER A 127 4.95 -9.81 3.99
CA SER A 127 5.47 -10.66 2.92
C SER A 127 4.38 -11.20 2.01
N THR A 128 3.16 -11.41 2.51
CA THR A 128 2.04 -11.95 1.72
C THR A 128 0.78 -11.11 1.79
N THR A 129 0.76 -10.08 2.64
CA THR A 129 -0.43 -9.28 2.92
C THR A 129 -0.24 -7.82 2.53
N VAL A 130 -1.19 -7.26 1.77
CA VAL A 130 -1.28 -5.83 1.46
C VAL A 130 -2.73 -5.41 1.64
N ALA A 131 -2.96 -4.31 2.36
CA ALA A 131 -4.28 -3.68 2.44
C ALA A 131 -4.29 -2.31 1.78
N LEU A 132 -5.40 -2.05 1.10
CA LEU A 132 -5.66 -0.84 0.36
C LEU A 132 -6.97 -0.22 0.87
N GLU A 133 -7.03 1.10 0.88
CA GLU A 133 -8.22 1.88 1.22
C GLU A 133 -8.43 3.02 0.23
N TRP A 134 -9.69 3.38 0.00
CA TRP A 134 -10.10 4.59 -0.72
C TRP A 134 -11.42 5.12 -0.18
N MET A 135 -11.64 6.41 -0.40
CA MET A 135 -12.93 7.05 -0.09
C MET A 135 -13.87 6.90 -1.28
N ASP A 136 -15.16 6.75 -0.97
CA ASP A 136 -16.22 6.78 -1.96
C ASP A 136 -16.21 8.11 -2.73
N VAL A 137 -16.39 8.01 -4.05
CA VAL A 137 -16.41 9.17 -4.95
C VAL A 137 -17.82 9.54 -5.39
N GLU A 138 -18.83 8.78 -4.93
CA GLU A 138 -20.22 9.09 -5.19
C GLU A 138 -20.60 10.47 -4.63
N PRO A 139 -21.10 11.40 -5.47
CA PRO A 139 -21.62 12.66 -5.01
C PRO A 139 -23.01 12.49 -4.36
N LEU A 140 -23.37 13.45 -3.49
CA LEU A 140 -24.71 13.52 -2.91
C LEU A 140 -25.80 13.63 -4.00
N ILE A 141 -25.54 14.44 -5.04
CA ILE A 141 -26.43 14.66 -6.19
C ILE A 141 -25.63 14.42 -7.47
N GLY A 142 -26.19 13.66 -8.41
CA GLY A 142 -25.60 13.46 -9.74
C GLY A 142 -25.39 11.99 -10.09
N CYS A 143 -24.18 11.66 -10.55
CA CYS A 143 -23.79 10.28 -10.87
C CYS A 143 -23.84 9.38 -9.62
N LYS A 144 -24.07 8.09 -9.84
CA LYS A 144 -24.13 7.06 -8.81
C LYS A 144 -23.14 5.96 -9.12
N VAL A 145 -22.31 5.59 -8.15
CA VAL A 145 -21.26 4.59 -8.33
C VAL A 145 -21.91 3.22 -8.22
N SER A 146 -21.83 2.42 -9.28
CA SER A 146 -22.31 1.05 -9.27
C SER A 146 -21.23 0.07 -8.83
N ASP A 147 -19.98 0.32 -9.17
CA ASP A 147 -18.88 -0.60 -8.86
C ASP A 147 -17.51 0.07 -8.80
N TYR A 148 -16.55 -0.62 -8.21
CA TYR A 148 -15.12 -0.32 -8.22
C TYR A 148 -14.35 -1.49 -8.83
N ILE A 149 -13.59 -1.20 -9.87
CA ILE A 149 -12.76 -2.19 -10.55
C ILE A 149 -11.34 -2.09 -10.01
N ILE A 150 -10.88 -3.16 -9.37
CA ILE A 150 -9.51 -3.29 -8.88
C ILE A 150 -8.77 -4.22 -9.80
N GLN A 151 -7.61 -3.79 -10.28
CA GLN A 151 -6.70 -4.67 -11.01
C GLN A 151 -5.37 -4.76 -10.28
N HIS A 152 -4.81 -5.97 -10.19
CA HIS A 152 -3.50 -6.17 -9.59
C HIS A 152 -2.60 -7.05 -10.45
N LYS A 153 -1.32 -6.71 -10.50
CA LYS A 153 -0.29 -7.51 -11.16
C LYS A 153 1.01 -7.49 -10.40
N ARG A 154 1.74 -8.60 -10.47
CA ARG A 154 3.16 -8.65 -10.14
C ARG A 154 3.94 -8.00 -11.28
N VAL A 155 4.89 -7.13 -10.94
CA VAL A 155 5.78 -6.47 -11.87
C VAL A 155 7.14 -7.16 -11.76
N GLU A 156 7.55 -7.86 -12.81
CA GLU A 156 8.86 -8.54 -12.86
C GLU A 156 9.97 -7.54 -13.22
N ASP A 157 9.77 -6.77 -14.30
CA ASP A 157 10.64 -5.66 -14.68
C ASP A 157 9.81 -4.38 -14.91
N PRO A 158 10.05 -3.29 -14.15
CA PRO A 158 9.35 -2.03 -14.35
C PRO A 158 9.71 -1.33 -15.67
N SER A 159 10.72 -1.82 -16.41
CA SER A 159 11.14 -1.30 -17.72
C SER A 159 10.55 -2.06 -18.92
N GLU A 160 9.95 -3.24 -18.70
CA GLU A 160 9.27 -3.98 -19.76
C GLU A 160 7.91 -3.38 -20.12
N ALA A 161 7.54 -3.48 -21.40
CA ALA A 161 6.25 -3.00 -21.89
C ALA A 161 5.10 -3.77 -21.21
N GLU A 162 4.06 -3.04 -20.78
CA GLU A 162 2.89 -3.62 -20.10
C GLU A 162 2.03 -4.45 -21.07
N ILE A 163 2.46 -5.67 -21.39
CA ILE A 163 1.72 -6.59 -22.28
C ILE A 163 0.62 -7.32 -21.49
N TYR A 164 0.81 -7.54 -20.18
CA TYR A 164 -0.15 -8.25 -19.34
C TYR A 164 -1.06 -7.31 -18.57
N THR A 165 -2.36 -7.36 -18.89
CA THR A 165 -3.43 -6.83 -18.06
C THR A 165 -3.59 -7.78 -16.87
N GLY A 166 -3.17 -7.36 -15.68
CA GLY A 166 -3.29 -8.11 -14.42
C GLY A 166 -4.69 -8.64 -14.14
N GLU A 167 -4.83 -9.42 -13.06
CA GLU A 167 -6.13 -9.92 -12.61
C GLU A 167 -7.06 -8.75 -12.27
N VAL A 168 -8.27 -8.78 -12.84
CA VAL A 168 -9.30 -7.74 -12.68
C VAL A 168 -10.39 -8.29 -11.77
N LEU A 169 -10.76 -7.50 -10.77
CA LEU A 169 -11.76 -7.84 -9.77
C LEU A 169 -12.80 -6.72 -9.69
N SER A 170 -14.08 -7.10 -9.83
CA SER A 170 -15.22 -6.28 -9.43
C SER A 170 -15.37 -6.32 -7.92
N LEU A 171 -15.41 -5.16 -7.27
CA LEU A 171 -15.62 -5.10 -5.83
C LEU A 171 -16.98 -5.69 -5.44
N MET A 172 -18.03 -5.36 -6.19
CA MET A 172 -19.38 -5.83 -5.90
C MET A 172 -19.55 -7.29 -6.30
N ASP A 173 -19.23 -7.64 -7.55
CA ASP A 173 -19.58 -8.94 -8.13
C ASP A 173 -18.58 -10.03 -7.78
N ASP A 174 -17.29 -9.74 -7.62
CA ASP A 174 -16.31 -10.77 -7.28
C ASP A 174 -16.07 -10.85 -5.77
N VAL A 175 -15.85 -9.70 -5.12
CA VAL A 175 -15.36 -9.68 -3.73
C VAL A 175 -16.50 -9.71 -2.70
N PHE A 176 -17.51 -8.84 -2.82
CA PHE A 176 -18.61 -8.78 -1.84
C PHE A 176 -19.62 -9.92 -2.00
N SER A 177 -19.85 -10.41 -3.22
CA SER A 177 -20.69 -11.59 -3.48
C SER A 177 -20.06 -12.90 -2.94
N GLY A 178 -18.75 -12.89 -2.71
CA GLY A 178 -17.99 -14.06 -2.25
C GLY A 178 -17.60 -15.05 -3.34
N LEU A 179 -17.64 -14.65 -4.63
CA LEU A 179 -17.10 -15.45 -5.74
C LEU A 179 -15.56 -15.47 -5.75
N SER A 180 -14.90 -14.48 -5.15
CA SER A 180 -13.44 -14.40 -5.06
C SER A 180 -12.84 -15.40 -4.08
N SER A 181 -11.58 -15.77 -4.33
CA SER A 181 -10.80 -16.63 -3.43
C SER A 181 -10.71 -16.06 -2.01
N SER A 182 -10.46 -16.92 -1.02
CA SER A 182 -10.24 -16.50 0.37
C SER A 182 -9.02 -15.59 0.56
N CYS A 183 -8.22 -15.38 -0.49
CA CYS A 183 -7.04 -14.52 -0.52
C CYS A 183 -7.37 -13.04 -0.66
N VAL A 184 -8.57 -12.68 -1.12
CA VAL A 184 -9.01 -11.29 -1.24
C VAL A 184 -10.25 -11.08 -0.40
N VAL A 185 -10.25 -10.04 0.41
CA VAL A 185 -11.37 -9.70 1.29
C VAL A 185 -11.63 -8.19 1.21
N ALA A 186 -12.89 -7.80 1.08
CA ALA A 186 -13.30 -6.41 1.06
C ALA A 186 -14.00 -6.00 2.35
N GLY A 187 -13.86 -4.74 2.71
CA GLY A 187 -14.51 -4.08 3.81
C GLY A 187 -15.13 -2.75 3.38
N LYS A 188 -16.11 -2.31 4.16
CA LYS A 188 -16.78 -1.02 4.03
C LYS A 188 -16.96 -0.46 5.43
N ARG A 189 -16.61 0.81 5.63
CA ARG A 189 -16.81 1.53 6.90
C ARG A 189 -17.23 2.97 6.68
N THR A 190 -17.86 3.57 7.67
CA THR A 190 -18.08 5.02 7.70
C THR A 190 -16.75 5.72 8.01
N GLY A 191 -16.44 6.76 7.25
CA GLY A 191 -15.28 7.63 7.47
C GLY A 191 -15.52 8.66 8.58
N ASP A 192 -14.63 9.65 8.67
CA ASP A 192 -14.66 10.67 9.74
C ASP A 192 -15.90 11.58 9.68
N HIS A 193 -16.53 11.69 8.50
CA HIS A 193 -17.76 12.43 8.29
C HIS A 193 -18.94 11.46 8.11
N PRO A 194 -20.14 11.75 8.65
CA PRO A 194 -21.30 10.84 8.63
C PRO A 194 -21.76 10.37 7.25
N GLN A 195 -21.34 11.05 6.18
CA GLN A 195 -21.66 10.74 4.78
C GLN A 195 -20.46 10.21 3.99
N SER A 196 -19.28 10.15 4.58
CA SER A 196 -18.09 9.59 3.94
C SER A 196 -18.08 8.08 4.15
N VAL A 197 -17.92 7.33 3.06
CA VAL A 197 -17.74 5.89 3.09
C VAL A 197 -16.31 5.58 2.67
N VAL A 198 -15.66 4.68 3.40
CA VAL A 198 -14.33 4.18 3.09
C VAL A 198 -14.46 2.71 2.73
N TYR A 199 -14.00 2.36 1.54
CA TYR A 199 -13.85 0.98 1.11
C TYR A 199 -12.42 0.52 1.37
N SER A 200 -12.27 -0.76 1.69
CA SER A 200 -10.97 -1.39 1.90
C SER A 200 -10.91 -2.75 1.25
N VAL A 201 -9.73 -3.15 0.78
CA VAL A 201 -9.46 -4.50 0.28
C VAL A 201 -8.14 -5.00 0.82
N VAL A 202 -8.12 -6.24 1.31
CA VAL A 202 -6.93 -6.91 1.81
C VAL A 202 -6.63 -8.12 0.95
N PHE A 203 -5.43 -8.15 0.38
CA PHE A 203 -4.83 -9.29 -0.28
C PHE A 203 -3.98 -10.05 0.74
N LYS A 204 -4.13 -11.37 0.86
CA LYS A 204 -3.48 -12.21 1.90
C LYS A 204 -2.51 -13.26 1.38
N CYS A 205 -2.51 -13.51 0.08
CA CYS A 205 -1.76 -14.60 -0.57
C CYS A 205 -0.77 -14.09 -1.62
N LEU A 206 -0.25 -12.88 -1.45
CA LEU A 206 0.76 -12.33 -2.36
C LEU A 206 2.08 -13.07 -2.18
N GLU A 207 2.92 -13.03 -3.22
CA GLU A 207 4.26 -13.59 -3.13
C GLU A 207 5.21 -12.63 -2.39
N PRO A 208 6.12 -13.17 -1.57
CA PRO A 208 7.12 -12.37 -0.89
C PRO A 208 8.15 -11.77 -1.86
N ASP A 209 8.84 -10.72 -1.41
CA ASP A 209 9.91 -10.05 -2.16
C ASP A 209 9.53 -9.67 -3.61
N SER A 210 8.28 -9.27 -3.82
CA SER A 210 7.73 -9.04 -5.14
C SER A 210 7.11 -7.64 -5.22
N LEU A 211 7.33 -6.97 -6.36
CA LEU A 211 6.73 -5.68 -6.63
C LEU A 211 5.33 -5.90 -7.21
N TYR A 212 4.31 -5.33 -6.57
CA TYR A 212 2.94 -5.36 -7.06
C TYR A 212 2.47 -3.96 -7.42
N ARG A 213 1.69 -3.88 -8.49
CA ARG A 213 0.96 -2.67 -8.90
C ARG A 213 -0.54 -2.95 -8.80
N PHE A 214 -1.22 -2.12 -8.02
CA PHE A 214 -2.66 -2.12 -7.84
C PHE A 214 -3.25 -0.89 -8.50
N THR A 215 -4.30 -1.05 -9.28
CA THR A 215 -5.00 0.05 -9.95
C THR A 215 -6.48 0.01 -9.62
N LEU A 216 -7.10 1.17 -9.46
CA LEU A 216 -8.51 1.32 -9.09
C LEU A 216 -9.21 2.29 -10.03
N ALA A 217 -10.38 1.90 -10.53
CA ALA A 217 -11.30 2.78 -11.26
C ALA A 217 -12.72 2.65 -10.69
N ALA A 218 -13.50 3.72 -10.74
CA ALA A 218 -14.92 3.69 -10.41
C ALA A 218 -15.75 3.55 -11.68
N VAL A 219 -16.90 2.88 -11.56
CA VAL A 219 -17.88 2.71 -12.63
C VAL A 219 -19.21 3.29 -12.14
N ASP A 220 -19.80 4.17 -12.94
CA ASP A 220 -21.14 4.66 -12.65
C ASP A 220 -22.24 3.71 -13.14
N ASN A 221 -23.47 3.95 -12.70
CA ASN A 221 -24.64 3.17 -13.10
C ASN A 221 -24.99 3.23 -14.61
N ARG A 222 -24.31 4.07 -15.40
CA ARG A 222 -24.43 4.14 -16.87
C ARG A 222 -23.30 3.38 -17.57
N GLY A 223 -22.29 2.91 -16.85
CA GLY A 223 -21.11 2.23 -17.37
C GLY A 223 -19.93 3.16 -17.70
N SER A 224 -19.97 4.43 -17.28
CA SER A 224 -18.84 5.35 -17.47
C SER A 224 -17.71 5.00 -16.50
N HIS A 225 -16.47 5.05 -16.97
CA HIS A 225 -15.27 4.77 -16.17
C HIS A 225 -14.53 6.06 -15.78
N THR A 226 -13.97 6.08 -14.58
CA THR A 226 -12.99 7.12 -14.20
C THR A 226 -11.61 6.85 -14.79
N GLU A 227 -10.77 7.88 -14.79
CA GLU A 227 -9.32 7.65 -14.80
C GLU A 227 -8.93 6.76 -13.61
N SER A 228 -7.98 5.86 -13.82
CA SER A 228 -7.52 4.94 -12.78
C SER A 228 -6.46 5.59 -11.90
N SER A 229 -6.55 5.37 -10.58
CA SER A 229 -5.45 5.63 -9.67
C SER A 229 -4.66 4.34 -9.41
N PHE A 230 -3.43 4.46 -8.92
CA PHE A 230 -2.60 3.30 -8.66
C PHE A 230 -1.69 3.44 -7.44
N VAL A 231 -1.34 2.30 -6.87
CA VAL A 231 -0.34 2.15 -5.81
C VAL A 231 0.61 1.03 -6.22
N SER A 232 1.91 1.27 -6.10
CA SER A 232 2.93 0.23 -6.27
C SER A 232 3.62 -0.03 -4.95
N VAL A 233 3.71 -1.29 -4.54
CA VAL A 233 4.27 -1.69 -3.25
C VAL A 233 5.07 -2.98 -3.41
N ARG A 234 6.24 -3.02 -2.77
CA ARG A 234 7.03 -4.25 -2.67
C ARG A 234 6.62 -5.00 -1.41
N THR A 235 6.26 -6.27 -1.53
CA THR A 235 6.03 -7.13 -0.37
C THR A 235 7.33 -7.35 0.39
N SER A 236 7.21 -7.53 1.71
CA SER A 236 8.37 -7.75 2.57
C SER A 236 9.09 -9.06 2.24
N CYS A 237 10.34 -9.18 2.71
CA CYS A 237 11.08 -10.42 2.59
C CYS A 237 10.36 -11.57 3.30
N PRO A 238 10.50 -12.80 2.78
CA PRO A 238 9.94 -13.97 3.44
C PRO A 238 10.59 -14.18 4.81
N VAL A 239 9.81 -14.73 5.74
CA VAL A 239 10.28 -15.03 7.09
C VAL A 239 11.33 -16.14 7.02
N VAL A 240 12.42 -15.95 7.75
CA VAL A 240 13.52 -16.91 7.85
C VAL A 240 13.74 -17.25 9.31
N ASP A 241 13.79 -18.55 9.60
CA ASP A 241 14.16 -19.08 10.91
C ASP A 241 15.70 -19.10 11.01
N ASP A 242 16.23 -18.17 11.81
CA ASP A 242 17.67 -17.90 11.88
C ASP A 242 18.45 -19.03 12.56
N SER A 243 17.89 -19.62 13.62
CA SER A 243 18.53 -20.73 14.34
C SER A 243 18.58 -21.99 13.49
N ARG A 244 17.50 -22.27 12.76
CA ARG A 244 17.48 -23.35 11.77
C ARG A 244 18.49 -23.13 10.65
N ALA A 245 18.70 -21.89 10.21
CA ALA A 245 19.69 -21.57 9.20
C ALA A 245 21.12 -21.85 9.70
N GLU A 246 21.42 -21.50 10.94
CA GLU A 246 22.71 -21.77 11.59
C GLU A 246 22.94 -23.28 11.78
N GLU A 247 21.95 -24.02 12.27
CA GLU A 247 22.02 -25.49 12.42
C GLU A 247 22.31 -26.19 11.08
N ILE A 248 21.67 -25.74 9.99
CA ILE A 248 21.91 -26.28 8.66
C ILE A 248 23.34 -25.96 8.19
N ALA A 249 23.84 -24.75 8.46
CA ALA A 249 25.21 -24.37 8.10
C ALA A 249 26.25 -25.28 8.79
N ASP A 250 26.09 -25.52 10.09
CA ASP A 250 26.95 -26.41 10.87
C ASP A 250 26.86 -27.86 10.36
N ARG A 251 25.65 -28.32 10.03
CA ARG A 251 25.45 -29.67 9.50
C ARG A 251 26.08 -29.84 8.13
N VAL A 252 25.98 -28.84 7.25
CA VAL A 252 26.63 -28.87 5.93
C VAL A 252 28.14 -28.87 6.06
N TYR A 253 28.71 -28.04 6.94
CA TYR A 253 30.14 -28.05 7.24
C TYR A 253 30.63 -29.42 7.72
N ASN A 254 29.89 -30.07 8.63
CA ASN A 254 30.22 -31.41 9.10
C ASN A 254 30.14 -32.47 7.99
N LEU A 255 29.16 -32.38 7.08
CA LEU A 255 29.04 -33.28 5.94
C LEU A 255 30.20 -33.10 4.95
N TYR A 256 30.65 -31.86 4.71
CA TYR A 256 31.81 -31.56 3.87
C TYR A 256 33.11 -32.07 4.50
N ASN A 257 33.25 -31.98 5.82
CA ASN A 257 34.40 -32.57 6.53
C ASN A 257 34.37 -34.10 6.66
N GLY A 258 33.26 -34.77 6.29
CA GLY A 258 33.19 -36.24 6.29
C GLY A 258 34.04 -36.90 5.19
N TYR A 259 34.45 -36.14 4.17
CA TYR A 259 35.37 -36.44 3.05
C TYR A 259 35.19 -37.75 2.25
N THR A 260 34.25 -38.65 2.57
CA THR A 260 34.36 -40.04 2.07
C THR A 260 33.08 -40.75 1.65
N SER A 261 31.88 -40.24 1.94
CA SER A 261 30.65 -40.94 1.57
C SER A 261 29.83 -40.18 0.52
N GLY A 262 29.62 -40.82 -0.65
CA GLY A 262 28.67 -40.30 -1.65
C GLY A 262 27.24 -40.13 -1.11
N LYS A 263 26.90 -40.81 0.00
CA LYS A 263 25.64 -40.57 0.72
C LYS A 263 25.62 -39.23 1.45
N GLU A 264 26.74 -38.79 2.02
CA GLU A 264 26.86 -37.50 2.71
C GLU A 264 26.79 -36.34 1.71
N GLN A 265 27.47 -36.47 0.57
CA GLN A 265 27.38 -35.50 -0.53
C GLN A 265 25.94 -35.36 -1.04
N GLN A 266 25.24 -36.49 -1.25
CA GLN A 266 23.85 -36.44 -1.70
C GLN A 266 22.91 -35.91 -0.61
N MET A 267 23.18 -36.19 0.67
CA MET A 267 22.42 -35.65 1.80
C MET A 267 22.58 -34.14 1.91
N ALA A 268 23.81 -33.61 1.80
CA ALA A 268 24.09 -32.18 1.81
C ALA A 268 23.38 -31.48 0.64
N TYR A 269 23.49 -32.04 -0.57
CA TYR A 269 22.81 -31.50 -1.74
C TYR A 269 21.29 -31.47 -1.59
N ASN A 270 20.67 -32.57 -1.14
CA ASN A 270 19.23 -32.63 -0.95
C ASN A 270 18.76 -31.60 0.09
N MET A 271 19.47 -31.49 1.22
CA MET A 271 19.15 -30.53 2.26
C MET A 271 19.16 -29.08 1.76
N LEU A 272 20.17 -28.70 0.98
CA LEU A 272 20.28 -27.35 0.41
C LEU A 272 19.24 -27.08 -0.70
N MET A 273 18.79 -28.12 -1.41
CA MET A 273 17.76 -28.00 -2.46
C MET A 273 16.33 -28.01 -1.92
N GLU A 274 16.07 -28.66 -0.78
CA GLU A 274 14.76 -28.75 -0.13
C GLU A 274 14.34 -27.45 0.56
N ILE A 275 15.30 -26.65 1.02
CA ILE A 275 15.02 -25.37 1.68
C ILE A 275 14.68 -24.24 0.71
N ALA A 276 13.90 -23.28 1.18
CA ALA A 276 13.54 -22.09 0.41
C ALA A 276 14.80 -21.23 0.12
N PRO A 277 14.88 -20.56 -1.05
CA PRO A 277 16.05 -19.73 -1.40
C PRO A 277 16.49 -18.70 -0.34
N PRO A 278 15.58 -17.97 0.34
CA PRO A 278 15.94 -17.04 1.41
C PRO A 278 16.63 -17.72 2.59
N LEU A 279 16.18 -18.92 2.97
CA LEU A 279 16.81 -19.73 4.01
C LEU A 279 18.17 -20.23 3.55
N LEU A 280 18.31 -20.67 2.29
CA LEU A 280 19.59 -21.05 1.70
C LEU A 280 20.61 -19.91 1.71
N TYR A 281 20.18 -18.69 1.37
CA TYR A 281 21.06 -17.52 1.45
C TYR A 281 21.47 -17.20 2.89
N ARG A 282 20.59 -17.44 3.86
CA ARG A 282 20.91 -17.28 5.28
C ARG A 282 21.88 -18.35 5.78
N VAL A 283 21.74 -19.60 5.33
CA VAL A 283 22.70 -20.69 5.57
C VAL A 283 24.09 -20.31 5.03
N GLN A 284 24.15 -19.77 3.81
CA GLN A 284 25.40 -19.28 3.23
C GLN A 284 26.06 -18.20 4.10
N HIS A 285 25.26 -17.26 4.63
CA HIS A 285 25.76 -16.21 5.53
C HIS A 285 26.39 -16.80 6.80
N HIS A 286 25.69 -17.70 7.49
CA HIS A 286 26.21 -18.35 8.72
C HIS A 286 27.42 -19.22 8.44
N TYR A 287 27.40 -19.99 7.35
CA TYR A 287 28.53 -20.82 6.95
C TYR A 287 29.79 -19.97 6.75
N ASN A 288 29.68 -18.87 6.02
CA ASN A 288 30.83 -17.98 5.79
C ASN A 288 31.26 -17.26 7.08
N SER A 289 30.32 -16.88 7.94
CA SER A 289 30.65 -16.25 9.22
C SER A 289 31.54 -17.14 10.10
N HIS A 290 31.28 -18.46 10.12
CA HIS A 290 31.98 -19.41 10.99
C HIS A 290 33.17 -20.12 10.31
N TYR A 291 33.03 -20.46 9.03
CA TYR A 291 33.89 -21.44 8.36
C TYR A 291 34.63 -20.91 7.12
N GLU A 292 34.50 -19.64 6.75
CA GLU A 292 35.17 -19.06 5.56
C GLU A 292 36.69 -19.28 5.55
N LYS A 293 37.32 -19.37 6.72
CA LYS A 293 38.75 -19.69 6.88
C LYS A 293 39.15 -21.04 6.26
N PHE A 294 38.20 -21.96 6.08
CA PHE A 294 38.40 -23.30 5.50
C PHE A 294 37.88 -23.41 4.05
N GLY A 295 37.57 -22.26 3.44
CA GLY A 295 36.94 -22.14 2.13
C GLY A 295 35.53 -21.58 2.27
N ASP A 296 35.20 -20.58 1.44
CA ASP A 296 33.84 -20.03 1.41
C ASP A 296 32.82 -21.10 0.97
N PHE A 297 31.56 -20.87 1.32
CA PHE A 297 30.46 -21.80 1.05
C PHE A 297 30.36 -22.19 -0.44
N VAL A 298 30.62 -21.26 -1.35
CA VAL A 298 30.46 -21.47 -2.79
C VAL A 298 31.57 -22.39 -3.30
N TRP A 299 32.80 -22.02 -3.01
CA TRP A 299 33.99 -22.77 -3.36
C TRP A 299 33.96 -24.17 -2.75
N ARG A 300 33.57 -24.28 -1.48
CA ARG A 300 33.49 -25.57 -0.79
C ARG A 300 32.36 -26.46 -1.33
N SER A 301 31.22 -25.87 -1.67
CA SER A 301 30.14 -26.61 -2.32
C SER A 301 30.56 -27.17 -3.68
N GLU A 302 31.37 -26.43 -4.43
CA GLU A 302 31.91 -26.87 -5.72
C GLU A 302 32.93 -28.00 -5.57
N ASP A 303 33.83 -27.92 -4.58
CA ASP A 303 34.83 -28.96 -4.29
C ASP A 303 34.16 -30.29 -3.88
N GLU A 304 33.18 -30.22 -2.97
CA GLU A 304 32.57 -31.42 -2.37
C GLU A 304 31.42 -32.02 -3.20
N LEU A 305 30.67 -31.21 -3.94
CA LEU A 305 29.49 -31.65 -4.70
C LEU A 305 29.71 -31.62 -6.22
N GLY A 306 30.79 -30.99 -6.68
CA GLY A 306 31.09 -30.75 -8.08
C GLY A 306 30.36 -29.53 -8.67
N PRO A 307 30.87 -29.02 -9.82
CA PRO A 307 30.46 -27.73 -10.39
C PRO A 307 28.98 -27.66 -10.78
N ARG A 308 28.40 -28.78 -11.23
CA ARG A 308 26.98 -28.80 -11.66
C ARG A 308 26.03 -28.64 -10.48
N LYS A 309 26.28 -29.34 -9.37
CA LYS A 309 25.41 -29.28 -8.18
C LYS A 309 25.56 -27.94 -7.47
N ALA A 310 26.80 -27.44 -7.33
CA ALA A 310 27.06 -26.12 -6.76
C ALA A 310 26.36 -25.00 -7.55
N ASN A 311 26.44 -25.00 -8.88
CA ASN A 311 25.75 -24.00 -9.70
C ASN A 311 24.22 -24.03 -9.55
N LEU A 312 23.61 -25.21 -9.38
CA LEU A 312 22.17 -25.31 -9.13
C LEU A 312 21.78 -24.71 -7.78
N ILE A 313 22.63 -24.83 -6.76
CA ILE A 313 22.44 -24.21 -5.45
C ILE A 313 22.55 -22.68 -5.59
N LEU A 314 23.58 -22.17 -6.26
CA LEU A 314 23.81 -20.73 -6.43
C LEU A 314 22.68 -20.03 -7.19
N ARG A 315 22.18 -20.64 -8.27
CA ARG A 315 21.06 -20.09 -9.06
C ARG A 315 19.78 -19.90 -8.26
N ARG A 316 19.56 -20.67 -7.18
CA ARG A 316 18.39 -20.46 -6.31
C ARG A 316 18.47 -19.13 -5.58
N VAL A 317 19.67 -18.75 -5.12
CA VAL A 317 19.89 -17.49 -4.42
C VAL A 317 19.77 -16.28 -5.35
N GLU A 318 20.02 -16.47 -6.65
CA GLU A 318 19.91 -15.41 -7.66
C GLU A 318 18.49 -14.84 -7.79
N THR A 319 17.46 -15.60 -7.44
CA THR A 319 16.05 -15.15 -7.50
C THR A 319 15.67 -14.18 -6.40
N ILE A 320 16.51 -14.02 -5.36
CA ILE A 320 16.26 -13.11 -4.24
C ILE A 320 16.66 -11.70 -4.65
N SER A 321 15.82 -10.70 -4.36
CA SER A 321 16.11 -9.31 -4.67
C SER A 321 17.31 -8.77 -3.89
N LEU A 322 17.92 -7.71 -4.43
CA LEU A 322 19.01 -6.99 -3.76
C LEU A 322 18.59 -6.46 -2.39
N TYR A 323 17.33 -6.03 -2.25
CA TYR A 323 16.78 -5.55 -0.97
C TYR A 323 16.78 -6.66 0.08
N CYS A 324 16.23 -7.83 -0.25
CA CYS A 324 16.19 -8.94 0.70
C CYS A 324 17.56 -9.54 0.95
N ARG A 325 18.45 -9.60 -0.05
CA ARG A 325 19.84 -10.00 0.17
C ARG A 325 20.57 -9.07 1.15
N SER A 326 20.29 -7.77 1.13
CA SER A 326 20.85 -6.83 2.09
C SER A 326 20.33 -7.09 3.51
N LEU A 327 19.03 -7.35 3.67
CA LEU A 327 18.43 -7.62 4.98
C LEU A 327 18.85 -8.98 5.56
N LEU A 328 18.96 -10.01 4.72
CA LEU A 328 19.35 -11.36 5.14
C LEU A 328 20.84 -11.48 5.54
N ARG A 329 21.66 -10.45 5.28
CA ARG A 329 23.03 -10.33 5.79
C ARG A 329 23.13 -9.69 7.18
N SER A 330 22.01 -9.39 7.83
CA SER A 330 21.99 -8.85 9.20
C SER A 330 22.63 -9.81 10.18
N THR A 331 23.14 -9.34 11.32
CA THR A 331 23.76 -10.21 12.33
C THR A 331 22.77 -11.24 12.88
N HIS A 332 21.57 -10.79 13.26
CA HIS A 332 20.50 -11.63 13.77
C HIS A 332 19.17 -11.31 13.09
N ILE A 333 18.35 -12.34 12.92
CA ILE A 333 16.99 -12.23 12.38
C ILE A 333 16.02 -12.82 13.40
N GLN A 334 15.06 -12.02 13.85
CA GLN A 334 13.95 -12.50 14.66
C GLN A 334 12.64 -12.21 13.94
N SER A 335 11.70 -13.15 14.06
CA SER A 335 10.34 -13.01 13.57
C SER A 335 9.44 -12.46 14.67
N ARG A 336 8.65 -11.45 14.35
CA ARG A 336 7.57 -10.98 15.22
C ARG A 336 6.23 -11.28 14.56
N THR A 337 5.28 -11.79 15.33
CA THR A 337 3.92 -12.00 14.86
C THR A 337 3.02 -10.93 15.43
N ASP A 338 2.40 -10.13 14.56
CA ASP A 338 1.43 -9.12 14.95
C ASP A 338 0.02 -9.55 14.52
N THR A 339 -0.96 -9.28 15.35
CA THR A 339 -2.37 -9.53 15.05
C THR A 339 -3.04 -8.22 14.72
N MET A 340 -3.61 -8.13 13.51
CA MET A 340 -4.25 -6.91 13.03
C MET A 340 -5.69 -7.19 12.66
N ALA A 341 -6.57 -6.25 12.98
CA ALA A 341 -7.98 -6.35 12.65
C ALA A 341 -8.24 -5.78 11.25
N TYR A 342 -9.08 -6.47 10.47
CA TYR A 342 -9.58 -5.98 9.20
C TYR A 342 -11.10 -6.16 9.13
N ILE A 343 -11.75 -5.31 8.36
CA ILE A 343 -13.19 -5.38 8.15
C ILE A 343 -13.44 -6.30 6.96
N TYR A 344 -14.34 -7.26 7.16
CA TYR A 344 -14.84 -8.11 6.10
C TYR A 344 -16.34 -7.92 5.97
N CYS A 345 -16.79 -7.45 4.81
CA CYS A 345 -18.21 -7.36 4.53
C CYS A 345 -18.59 -8.36 3.43
N ARG A 346 -19.84 -8.81 3.48
CA ARG A 346 -20.49 -9.53 2.39
C ARG A 346 -21.82 -8.88 2.05
N SER A 347 -22.18 -8.97 0.78
CA SER A 347 -23.54 -8.65 0.35
C SER A 347 -24.42 -9.88 0.55
N GLU A 348 -25.53 -9.71 1.27
CA GLU A 348 -26.66 -10.65 1.18
C GLU A 348 -27.66 -10.03 0.20
N GLU A 349 -27.83 -10.67 -0.95
CA GLU A 349 -28.78 -10.36 -2.03
C GLU A 349 -28.64 -8.98 -2.70
N GLY A 350 -27.80 -8.90 -3.73
CA GLY A 350 -27.95 -7.96 -4.86
C GLY A 350 -27.93 -6.46 -4.54
N GLY A 351 -27.55 -6.07 -3.33
CA GLY A 351 -27.52 -4.69 -2.84
C GLY A 351 -26.22 -4.32 -2.13
N LEU A 352 -26.18 -3.10 -1.58
CA LEU A 352 -25.07 -2.58 -0.76
C LEU A 352 -24.74 -3.56 0.37
N PRO A 353 -23.45 -3.78 0.72
CA PRO A 353 -23.06 -4.80 1.68
C PRO A 353 -23.69 -4.53 3.07
N SER A 354 -24.48 -5.48 3.54
CA SER A 354 -25.35 -5.35 4.72
C SER A 354 -24.71 -5.89 6.01
N ILE A 355 -23.80 -6.87 5.89
CA ILE A 355 -23.18 -7.53 7.05
C ILE A 355 -21.66 -7.34 6.98
N CYS A 356 -21.13 -6.59 7.93
CA CYS A 356 -19.70 -6.42 8.13
C CYS A 356 -19.29 -7.03 9.47
N ILE A 357 -18.26 -7.87 9.45
CA ILE A 357 -17.69 -8.52 10.63
C ILE A 357 -16.21 -8.12 10.72
N VAL A 358 -15.75 -7.85 11.93
CA VAL A 358 -14.33 -7.60 12.19
C VAL A 358 -13.62 -8.93 12.34
N TYR A 359 -12.65 -9.19 11.47
CA TYR A 359 -11.77 -10.35 11.57
C TYR A 359 -10.38 -9.93 12.03
N ILE A 360 -9.65 -10.88 12.63
CA ILE A 360 -8.26 -10.71 13.02
C ILE A 360 -7.42 -11.55 12.07
N ILE A 361 -6.45 -10.93 11.41
CA ILE A 361 -5.39 -11.62 10.68
C ILE A 361 -4.14 -11.66 11.53
N ILE A 362 -3.52 -12.84 11.59
CA ILE A 362 -2.18 -13.01 12.16
C ILE A 362 -1.20 -12.74 11.02
N ILE A 363 -0.43 -11.67 11.13
CA ILE A 363 0.59 -11.29 10.15
C ILE A 363 1.95 -11.53 10.80
N LEU A 364 2.75 -12.42 10.21
CA LEU A 364 4.17 -12.45 10.55
C LEU A 364 4.85 -11.25 9.91
N PHE A 365 5.32 -10.34 10.77
CA PHE A 365 6.15 -9.22 10.37
C PHE A 365 7.63 -9.51 10.55
N ARG A 366 8.35 -8.98 9.57
CA ARG A 366 9.72 -8.46 9.55
C ARG A 366 10.85 -9.32 10.13
N ILE A 367 11.91 -9.40 9.32
CA ILE A 367 13.30 -9.43 9.77
C ILE A 367 13.54 -8.14 10.56
N ILE A 368 13.53 -8.21 11.90
CA ILE A 368 13.97 -7.09 12.74
C ILE A 368 15.50 -7.08 12.69
N ARG A 369 16.09 -6.07 12.04
CA ARG A 369 17.51 -5.77 12.19
C ARG A 369 17.70 -5.31 13.64
N ILE A 370 18.18 -6.22 14.50
CA ILE A 370 18.65 -5.81 15.83
C ILE A 370 19.96 -5.06 15.58
N ILE A 371 19.86 -3.73 15.50
CA ILE A 371 21.03 -2.87 15.65
C ILE A 371 21.39 -3.00 17.14
N ALA A 372 22.39 -3.84 17.44
CA ALA A 372 22.99 -3.83 18.76
C ALA A 372 23.60 -2.44 18.97
N PHE A 373 23.13 -1.73 19.99
CA PHE A 373 23.70 -0.47 20.46
C PHE A 373 25.06 -0.70 21.12
#